data_AF-A0A3M2H7H4-F1
#
_entry.id   AF-A0A3M2H7H4-F1
#
_cell.length_a   1.000
_cell.length_b   1.000
_cell.length_c   1.000
_cell.angle_alpha   90.00
_cell.angle_beta   90.00
_cell.angle_gamma   90.00
#
_symmetry.space_group_name_H-M   'P 1'
#
loop_
_entity.id
_entity.type
_entity.pdbx_description
1 polymer ?
#
loop_
_entity_poly.entity_id
_entity_poly.type
_entity_poly.pdbx_seq_one_letter_code
_entity_poly.pdbx_strand_id
1 'polypeptide(L)' 'MFQDNTYQAHYHSPIGWLHIRADEGGIREIRFAEAPLPEGSPEHPLLAECIRQLEEYFGGE' A
#
# COMPACT_ATOMS: atom_id res chain seq x y z
N MET A 1 -17.88 -19.15 -2.46
CA MET A 1 -16.97 -18.35 -3.31
C MET A 1 -16.36 -17.32 -2.38
N PHE A 2 -15.09 -17.46 -2.00
CA PHE A 2 -14.40 -16.41 -1.27
C PHE A 2 -14.11 -15.33 -2.30
N GLN A 3 -14.85 -14.22 -2.25
CA GLN A 3 -14.38 -13.00 -2.89
C GLN A 3 -13.19 -12.56 -2.05
N ASP A 4 -11.98 -12.80 -2.52
CA ASP A 4 -10.78 -12.20 -1.93
C ASP A 4 -10.93 -10.68 -2.09
N ASN A 5 -11.42 -10.03 -1.03
CA ASN A 5 -11.61 -8.59 -1.02
C ASN A 5 -10.22 -7.96 -0.90
N THR A 6 -9.58 -7.74 -2.04
CA THR A 6 -8.26 -7.13 -2.11
C THR A 6 -8.38 -5.62 -2.17
N TYR A 7 -7.57 -4.95 -1.36
CA TYR A 7 -7.44 -3.50 -1.32
C TYR A 7 -6.05 -3.12 -1.81
N GLN A 8 -5.94 -1.98 -2.50
CA GLN A 8 -4.65 -1.47 -2.95
C GLN A 8 -4.50 0.03 -2.74
N ALA A 9 -3.26 0.45 -2.45
CA ALA A 9 -2.86 1.84 -2.31
C ALA A 9 -1.48 2.08 -2.94
N HIS A 10 -1.17 3.37 -3.15
CA HIS A 10 0.11 3.81 -3.66
C HIS A 10 0.73 4.80 -2.69
N TYR A 11 2.06 4.72 -2.57
CA TYR A 11 2.84 5.63 -1.76
C TYR A 11 4.08 6.06 -2.53
N HIS A 12 4.35 7.37 -2.56
CA HIS A 12 5.56 7.90 -3.17
C HIS A 12 6.65 8.01 -2.12
N SER A 13 7.56 7.03 -2.09
CA SER A 13 8.73 7.07 -1.21
C SER A 13 9.85 7.93 -1.81
N PRO A 14 10.86 8.32 -1.00
CA PRO A 14 12.06 9.01 -1.51
C PRO A 14 12.83 8.25 -2.60
N ILE A 15 12.60 6.94 -2.75
CA ILE A 15 13.28 6.07 -3.71
C ILE A 15 12.36 5.53 -4.82
N GLY A 16 11.14 6.07 -4.93
CA GLY A 16 10.20 5.75 -6.00
C GLY A 16 8.80 5.35 -5.52
N TRP A 17 7.93 4.99 -6.47
CA TRP A 17 6.56 4.57 -6.16
C TRP A 17 6.55 3.18 -5.53
N LEU A 18 5.74 3.04 -4.49
CA LEU A 18 5.40 1.77 -3.87
C LEU A 18 3.92 1.47 -4.12
N HIS A 19 3.67 0.26 -4.62
CA HIS A 19 2.35 -0.33 -4.68
C HIS A 19 2.16 -1.28 -3.50
N ILE A 20 1.08 -1.10 -2.76
CA ILE A 20 0.77 -1.82 -1.53
C ILE A 20 -0.57 -2.52 -1.71
N ARG A 21 -0.62 -3.83 -1.41
CA ARG A 21 -1.84 -4.63 -1.47
C ARG A 21 -2.14 -5.27 -0.13
N ALA A 22 -3.41 -5.25 0.26
CA ALA A 22 -3.91 -5.91 1.46
C ALA A 22 -5.14 -6.76 1.14
N ASP A 23 -5.43 -7.70 2.02
CA ASP A 23 -6.75 -8.31 2.17
C ASP A 23 -7.17 -8.24 3.65
N GLU A 24 -8.28 -8.87 4.00
CA GLU A 24 -8.80 -8.90 5.38
C GLU A 24 -7.81 -9.51 6.39
N GLY A 25 -6.83 -10.31 5.93
CA GLY A 25 -5.82 -10.96 6.76
C GLY A 25 -4.47 -10.23 6.85
N GLY A 26 -4.29 -9.10 6.18
CA GLY A 26 -3.04 -8.32 6.29
C GLY A 26 -2.52 -7.73 4.98
N ILE A 27 -1.32 -7.12 5.08
CA ILE A 27 -0.53 -6.70 3.91
C ILE A 27 0.01 -7.95 3.21
N ARG A 28 -0.18 -8.01 1.89
CA ARG A 28 0.22 -9.15 1.04
C ARG A 28 1.36 -8.82 0.09
N GLU A 29 1.46 -7.57 -0.33
CA GLU A 29 2.47 -7.12 -1.30
C GLU A 29 2.88 -5.68 -1.00
N ILE A 30 4.19 -5.43 -1.01
CA ILE A 30 4.79 -4.09 -1.14
C ILE A 30 5.86 -4.21 -2.21
N ARG A 31 5.72 -3.46 -3.31
CA ARG A 31 6.67 -3.51 -4.42
C ARG A 31 6.90 -2.14 -5.03
N PHE A 32 8.09 -1.93 -5.57
CA PHE A 32 8.35 -0.76 -6.41
C PHE A 32 7.56 -0.81 -7.70
N ALA A 33 7.08 0.34 -8.13
CA ALA A 33 6.39 0.55 -9.39
C ALA A 33 6.99 1.75 -10.13
N GLU A 34 6.88 1.76 -11.45
CA GLU A 34 7.34 2.88 -12.26
C GLU A 34 6.32 4.05 -12.25
N ALA A 35 5.04 3.74 -12.03
CA ALA A 35 3.94 4.71 -11.99
C ALA A 35 2.85 4.27 -11.00
N PRO A 36 2.05 5.21 -10.45
CA PRO A 36 0.86 4.86 -9.66
C PRO A 36 -0.18 4.17 -10.56
N LEU A 37 -0.91 3.18 -10.05
CA LEU A 37 -2.04 2.61 -10.79
C LEU A 37 -3.19 3.62 -10.83
N PRO A 38 -3.97 3.64 -11.93
CA PRO A 38 -4.99 4.66 -12.17
C PRO A 38 -6.20 4.64 -11.23
N GLU A 39 -6.39 3.58 -10.43
CA GLU A 39 -7.49 3.49 -9.45
C GLU A 39 -7.00 2.88 -8.13
N GLY A 40 -7.06 3.66 -7.06
CA GLY A 40 -6.96 3.13 -5.69
C GLY A 40 -8.27 2.48 -5.28
N SER A 41 -8.21 1.37 -4.55
CA SER A 41 -9.39 0.84 -3.86
C SER A 41 -9.87 1.84 -2.80
N PRO A 42 -11.12 1.73 -2.30
CA PRO A 42 -11.54 2.47 -1.11
C PRO A 42 -10.51 2.34 0.02
N GLU A 43 -10.30 3.44 0.75
CA GLU A 43 -9.35 3.51 1.85
C GLU A 43 -9.53 2.35 2.83
N HIS A 44 -8.47 1.54 3.00
CA HIS A 44 -8.46 0.42 3.94
C HIS A 44 -7.57 0.76 5.14
N PRO A 45 -8.01 0.52 6.39
CA PRO A 45 -7.22 0.86 7.59
C PRO A 45 -5.82 0.26 7.60
N LEU A 46 -5.65 -0.98 7.11
CA LEU A 46 -4.33 -1.61 7.02
C LEU A 46 -3.39 -0.90 6.03
N LEU A 47 -3.94 -0.39 4.92
CA LEU A 47 -3.14 0.34 3.93
C LEU A 47 -2.72 1.70 4.47
N ALA A 48 -3.62 2.41 5.16
CA ALA A 48 -3.31 3.68 5.79
C ALA A 48 -2.22 3.53 6.87
N GLU A 49 -2.33 2.52 7.71
CA GLU A 49 -1.32 2.23 8.74
C GLU A 49 0.03 1.81 8.13
N CYS A 50 0.02 0.99 7.07
CA CYS A 50 1.24 0.62 6.36
C CYS A 50 1.93 1.83 5.73
N ILE A 51 1.17 2.76 5.13
CA ILE A 51 1.71 4.00 4.57
C ILE A 51 2.35 4.85 5.67
N ARG A 52 1.68 5.04 6.82
CA ARG A 52 2.23 5.77 7.96
C ARG A 52 3.57 5.20 8.43
N GLN A 53 3.67 3.88 8.54
CA GLN A 53 4.93 3.22 8.93
C GLN A 53 6.03 3.36 7.87
N LEU A 54 5.66 3.37 6.58
CA LEU A 54 6.61 3.64 5.50
C LEU A 54 7.10 5.09 5.55
N GLU A 55 6.22 6.05 5.84
CA GLU A 55 6.61 7.45 6.05
C GLU A 55 7.63 7.60 7.19
N GLU A 56 7.40 6.94 8.33
CA GLU A 56 8.36 6.91 9.45
C GLU A 56 9.69 6.27 9.05
N TYR A 57 9.64 5.09 8.41
CA TYR A 57 10.83 4.38 7.94
C TYR A 57 11.68 5.22 6.98
N PHE A 58 11.05 5.90 6.02
CA PHE A 58 11.74 6.76 5.07
C PHE A 58 12.10 8.14 5.64
N GLY A 59 11.42 8.57 6.71
CA GLY A 59 11.78 9.74 7.51
C GLY A 59 12.96 9.52 8.44
N GLY A 60 13.33 8.27 8.69
CA GLY A 60 14.43 7.89 9.58
C GLY A 60 14.05 7.94 11.07
N GLU A 61 12.76 7.80 11.38
CA GLU A 61 12.24 7.71 12.75
C GLU A 61 12.24 6.26 13.30
#